data_AF-A0A0U2ZX45-F1
#
_entry.id   AF-A0A0U2ZX45-F1
#
_cell.length_a   1.000
_cell.length_b   1.000
_cell.length_c   1.000
_cell.angle_alpha   90.00
_cell.angle_beta   90.00
_cell.angle_gamma   90.00
#
_symmetry.space_group_name_H-M   'P 1'
#
loop_
_entity.id
_entity.type
_entity.pdbx_description
1 polymer ?
#
loop_
_entity_poly.entity_id
_entity_poly.type
_entity_poly.pdbx_seq_one_letter_code
_entity_poly.pdbx_strand_id
1 'polypeptide(L)'
;VEFPVMSTGESNMRPTAMLYRNLVSMDVEESIRANPIDGVVLLCGCDKTTPSLVMGAASCDVPALVVSGGPMLNGKYCGQDIGSGTDVWRYSEEVKAGAMSLEQFMEAEGSMSRSAGHCMVMGTASTMASMVESLGIAFPYNAALPAVDSRRYALAHVAGRRIVTLIRDDVRLSHILTRPAFENAIRVNGALGGSTNAVIHLLAIAGRVGVPLTLEDWDVVGRNVPTIVDLKPSGRFLMEDFHYAGGLPAVIRTLGEQGLINREAMTINGKTIWDNCHEAPRWNPEVVRPIDRPLAVNGGMAVLRGNLAPDGAVLKPSAASQQLLKHRGRAVVFDNIEHYKARINDPSLPVDASSVLVLRNSGPVGYPGMAEVGNMGLPPAILKQGITDMVRISDARMSGTAYGTVVLHICPEAAVGGPLALVREGDVIELDVEARRLHLDVTDEELALRRAEWR
;
A
#
# COMPACT_ATOMS: atom_id res chain seq x y z
N VAL A 1 13.02 2.45 -28.83
CA VAL A 1 14.15 3.29 -28.36
C VAL A 1 14.05 3.36 -26.85
N GLU A 2 15.15 3.16 -26.14
CA GLU A 2 15.18 3.34 -24.68
C GLU A 2 15.35 4.83 -24.36
N PHE A 3 14.57 5.34 -23.43
CA PHE A 3 14.76 6.67 -22.86
C PHE A 3 14.56 6.59 -21.33
N PRO A 4 15.45 7.19 -20.54
CA PRO A 4 15.31 7.21 -19.10
C PRO A 4 14.33 8.29 -18.66
N VAL A 5 13.66 8.04 -17.54
CA VAL A 5 12.91 9.03 -16.76
C VAL A 5 13.43 9.00 -15.33
N MET A 6 13.14 10.04 -14.54
CA MET A 6 13.54 10.09 -13.14
C MET A 6 13.04 8.86 -12.36
N SER A 7 13.94 8.22 -11.62
CA SER A 7 13.63 7.03 -10.83
C SER A 7 13.51 7.36 -9.34
N THR A 8 12.41 6.93 -8.73
CA THR A 8 12.09 7.18 -7.32
C THR A 8 12.39 5.97 -6.44
N GLY A 9 13.64 5.84 -5.99
CA GLY A 9 14.03 4.83 -5.00
C GLY A 9 13.55 5.21 -3.60
N GLU A 10 12.50 4.54 -3.09
CA GLU A 10 11.89 4.84 -1.78
C GLU A 10 12.92 4.80 -0.64
N SER A 11 13.86 3.86 -0.68
CA SER A 11 14.92 3.70 0.32
C SER A 11 15.96 4.82 0.34
N ASN A 12 16.04 5.64 -0.72
CA ASN A 12 17.12 6.60 -0.91
C ASN A 12 16.64 8.06 -0.90
N MET A 13 15.45 8.32 -1.42
CA MET A 13 14.96 9.69 -1.62
C MET A 13 14.50 10.34 -0.31
N ARG A 14 14.87 11.61 -0.14
CA ARG A 14 14.45 12.47 0.98
C ARG A 14 13.75 13.73 0.44
N PRO A 15 12.74 14.28 1.15
CA PRO A 15 12.20 13.82 2.44
C PRO A 15 11.36 12.53 2.35
N THR A 16 10.80 12.22 1.18
CA THR A 16 10.14 10.95 0.84
C THR A 16 10.00 10.84 -0.68
N ALA A 17 10.00 9.64 -1.24
CA ALA A 17 9.82 9.45 -2.69
C ALA A 17 8.41 9.84 -3.18
N MET A 18 7.38 9.83 -2.30
CA MET A 18 6.03 10.24 -2.66
C MET A 18 5.96 11.70 -3.14
N LEU A 19 6.80 12.58 -2.58
CA LEU A 19 6.91 13.99 -3.02
C LEU A 19 7.22 14.09 -4.52
N TYR A 20 8.05 13.18 -5.02
CA TYR A 20 8.55 13.20 -6.39
C TYR A 20 7.70 12.35 -7.36
N ARG A 21 6.72 11.58 -6.88
CA ARG A 21 5.85 10.76 -7.76
C ARG A 21 5.19 11.61 -8.86
N ASN A 22 4.67 12.77 -8.48
CA ASN A 22 4.01 13.67 -9.44
C ASN A 22 5.02 14.30 -10.41
N LEU A 23 6.24 14.59 -9.95
CA LEU A 23 7.33 15.08 -10.80
C LEU A 23 7.70 14.05 -11.86
N VAL A 24 7.91 12.78 -11.47
CA VAL A 24 8.17 11.69 -12.42
C VAL A 24 7.00 11.50 -13.38
N SER A 25 5.76 11.63 -12.91
CA SER A 25 4.60 11.54 -13.79
C SER A 25 4.59 12.63 -14.86
N MET A 26 5.00 13.86 -14.54
CA MET A 26 5.13 14.94 -15.53
C MET A 26 6.32 14.70 -16.48
N ASP A 27 7.44 14.21 -15.95
CA ASP A 27 8.62 13.83 -16.75
C ASP A 27 8.27 12.75 -17.79
N VAL A 28 7.54 11.70 -17.38
CA VAL A 28 7.05 10.64 -18.26
C VAL A 28 6.07 11.19 -19.30
N GLU A 29 5.11 12.01 -18.87
CA GLU A 29 4.09 12.61 -19.76
C GLU A 29 4.75 13.42 -20.88
N GLU A 30 5.63 14.35 -20.53
CA GLU A 30 6.29 15.21 -21.50
C GLU A 30 7.32 14.45 -22.34
N SER A 31 8.02 13.48 -21.76
CA SER A 31 8.92 12.60 -22.52
C SER A 31 8.18 11.83 -23.61
N ILE A 32 6.97 11.34 -23.33
CA ILE A 32 6.13 10.65 -24.32
C ILE A 32 5.58 11.64 -25.35
N ARG A 33 4.98 12.75 -24.91
CA ARG A 33 4.26 13.70 -25.77
C ARG A 33 5.17 14.46 -26.72
N ALA A 34 6.35 14.87 -26.26
CA ALA A 34 7.26 15.74 -27.01
C ALA A 34 8.19 14.98 -27.97
N ASN A 35 8.20 13.65 -27.93
CA ASN A 35 9.07 12.81 -28.77
C ASN A 35 8.23 11.92 -29.70
N PRO A 36 8.81 11.43 -30.82
CA PRO A 36 8.11 10.56 -31.76
C PRO A 36 7.97 9.13 -31.20
N ILE A 37 7.08 8.97 -30.22
CA ILE A 37 6.81 7.71 -29.51
C ILE A 37 5.37 7.28 -29.81
N ASP A 38 5.22 6.22 -30.62
CA ASP A 38 3.89 5.66 -30.97
C ASP A 38 3.29 4.76 -29.87
N GLY A 39 4.13 4.30 -28.94
CA GLY A 39 3.72 3.51 -27.79
C GLY A 39 4.90 3.17 -26.87
N VAL A 40 4.61 2.78 -25.64
CA VAL A 40 5.62 2.70 -24.57
C VAL A 40 5.51 1.43 -23.72
N VAL A 41 6.66 0.86 -23.37
CA VAL A 41 6.78 -0.18 -22.34
C VAL A 41 7.24 0.49 -21.05
N LEU A 42 6.43 0.41 -20.01
CA LEU A 42 6.69 1.01 -18.71
C LEU A 42 7.45 0.01 -17.83
N LEU A 43 8.78 0.13 -17.80
CA LEU A 43 9.64 -0.66 -16.91
C LEU A 43 9.59 -0.06 -15.50
N CYS A 44 8.98 -0.78 -14.56
CA CYS A 44 8.76 -0.30 -13.19
C CYS A 44 9.21 -1.32 -12.14
N GLY A 45 9.29 -0.91 -10.87
CA GLY A 45 9.65 -1.82 -9.78
C GLY A 45 9.46 -1.23 -8.39
N CYS A 46 10.29 -0.25 -8.02
CA CYS A 46 10.22 0.38 -6.70
C CYS A 46 8.89 1.15 -6.51
N ASP A 47 8.41 1.25 -5.27
CA ASP A 47 7.10 1.73 -4.84
C ASP A 47 6.40 2.75 -5.75
N LYS A 48 7.04 3.91 -5.98
CA LYS A 48 6.42 5.05 -6.67
C LYS A 48 6.61 5.03 -8.19
N THR A 49 7.48 4.16 -8.72
CA THR A 49 7.75 4.07 -10.16
C THR A 49 6.54 3.57 -10.94
N THR A 50 5.85 2.53 -10.44
CA THR A 50 4.64 2.01 -11.11
C THR A 50 3.55 3.06 -11.26
N PRO A 51 3.08 3.74 -10.19
CA PRO A 51 2.05 4.74 -10.34
C PRO A 51 2.52 5.96 -11.12
N SER A 52 3.77 6.45 -10.96
CA SER A 52 4.23 7.63 -11.70
C SER A 52 4.28 7.40 -13.20
N LEU A 53 4.80 6.24 -13.65
CA LEU A 53 4.88 5.89 -15.06
C LEU A 53 3.49 5.68 -15.67
N VAL A 54 2.59 4.99 -14.96
CA VAL A 54 1.21 4.78 -15.43
C VAL A 54 0.45 6.09 -15.50
N MET A 55 0.59 6.99 -14.52
CA MET A 55 -0.04 8.31 -14.53
C MET A 55 0.42 9.16 -15.72
N GLY A 56 1.74 9.21 -15.98
CA GLY A 56 2.29 9.96 -17.11
C GLY A 56 1.82 9.42 -18.46
N ALA A 57 1.92 8.10 -18.66
CA ALA A 57 1.46 7.45 -19.89
C ALA A 57 -0.06 7.62 -20.11
N ALA A 58 -0.87 7.51 -19.05
CA ALA A 58 -2.32 7.70 -19.11
C ALA A 58 -2.72 9.11 -19.57
N SER A 59 -1.85 10.11 -19.39
CA SER A 59 -2.14 11.51 -19.75
C SER A 59 -1.76 11.85 -21.19
N CYS A 60 -1.01 10.96 -21.84
CA CYS A 60 -0.77 11.00 -23.29
C CYS A 60 -1.71 10.07 -24.05
N ASP A 61 -2.23 9.05 -23.36
CA ASP A 61 -3.12 7.99 -23.89
C ASP A 61 -2.61 7.35 -25.20
N VAL A 62 -1.29 7.14 -25.28
CA VAL A 62 -0.69 6.28 -26.30
C VAL A 62 -0.80 4.81 -25.88
N PRO A 63 -0.76 3.84 -26.82
CA PRO A 63 -0.61 2.43 -26.51
C PRO A 63 0.53 2.19 -25.51
N ALA A 64 0.22 1.58 -24.37
CA ALA A 64 1.19 1.34 -23.31
C ALA A 64 0.90 0.03 -22.55
N LEU A 65 1.95 -0.59 -22.05
CA LEU A 65 1.85 -1.72 -21.12
C LEU A 65 2.94 -1.65 -20.06
N VAL A 66 2.74 -2.37 -18.96
CA VAL A 66 3.66 -2.40 -17.82
C VAL A 66 4.43 -3.71 -17.78
N VAL A 67 5.74 -3.60 -17.48
CA VAL A 67 6.58 -4.72 -17.06
C VAL A 67 7.17 -4.38 -15.71
N SER A 68 6.80 -5.15 -14.69
CA SER A 68 7.38 -5.05 -13.35
C SER A 68 8.74 -5.74 -13.31
N GLY A 69 9.67 -5.19 -12.53
CA GLY A 69 10.98 -5.79 -12.30
C GLY A 69 10.89 -7.10 -11.52
N GLY A 70 9.99 -7.17 -10.53
CA GLY A 70 9.77 -8.34 -9.69
C GLY A 70 10.38 -8.21 -8.29
N PRO A 71 9.89 -9.01 -7.32
CA PRO A 71 10.39 -9.01 -5.96
C PRO A 71 11.79 -9.60 -5.89
N MET A 72 12.53 -9.20 -4.84
CA MET A 72 13.70 -9.92 -4.38
C MET A 72 13.32 -11.36 -4.00
N LEU A 73 14.32 -12.21 -3.91
CA LEU A 73 14.19 -13.52 -3.29
C LEU A 73 14.11 -13.39 -1.74
N ASN A 74 13.59 -14.40 -1.05
CA ASN A 74 13.38 -14.46 0.40
C ASN A 74 14.67 -14.22 1.23
N GLY A 75 14.68 -13.27 2.16
CA GLY A 75 15.81 -13.09 3.07
C GLY A 75 15.90 -14.25 4.07
N LYS A 76 17.11 -14.60 4.51
CA LYS A 76 17.34 -15.73 5.44
C LYS A 76 18.22 -15.28 6.61
N TYR A 77 17.73 -15.42 7.84
CA TYR A 77 18.51 -15.14 9.05
C TYR A 77 18.26 -16.20 10.11
N CYS A 78 19.33 -16.78 10.68
CA CYS A 78 19.27 -17.87 11.65
C CYS A 78 18.33 -19.03 11.26
N GLY A 79 18.32 -19.41 9.98
CA GLY A 79 17.47 -20.49 9.45
C GLY A 79 16.00 -20.12 9.24
N GLN A 80 15.61 -18.85 9.43
CA GLN A 80 14.24 -18.36 9.28
C GLN A 80 14.12 -17.40 8.09
N ASP A 81 12.91 -17.30 7.53
CA ASP A 81 12.57 -16.32 6.50
C ASP A 81 12.34 -14.92 7.08
N ILE A 82 13.09 -13.96 6.55
CA ILE A 82 12.95 -12.53 6.86
C ILE A 82 12.59 -11.75 5.58
N GLY A 83 11.66 -10.83 5.70
CA GLY A 83 11.09 -10.02 4.63
C GLY A 83 11.45 -8.55 4.78
N SER A 84 11.73 -7.91 3.64
CA SER A 84 12.07 -6.48 3.57
C SER A 84 10.99 -5.61 4.23
N GLY A 85 11.45 -4.67 5.06
CA GLY A 85 10.60 -3.74 5.80
C GLY A 85 9.88 -4.38 6.99
N THR A 86 9.11 -5.45 6.79
CA THR A 86 8.28 -6.06 7.86
C THR A 86 9.13 -6.49 9.05
N ASP A 87 10.20 -7.26 8.81
CA ASP A 87 11.07 -7.72 9.89
C ASP A 87 12.01 -6.61 10.37
N VAL A 88 12.28 -5.56 9.58
CA VAL A 88 12.99 -4.35 10.06
C VAL A 88 12.17 -3.67 11.16
N TRP A 89 10.85 -3.49 10.95
CA TRP A 89 9.97 -2.92 11.97
C TRP A 89 9.95 -3.78 13.23
N ARG A 90 9.79 -5.10 13.08
CA ARG A 90 9.80 -6.03 14.22
C ARG A 90 11.12 -5.98 14.99
N TYR A 91 12.26 -6.13 14.30
CA TYR A 91 13.57 -6.12 14.93
C TYR A 91 13.91 -4.77 15.58
N SER A 92 13.49 -3.64 15.00
CA SER A 92 13.67 -2.33 15.64
C SER A 92 12.93 -2.20 16.97
N GLU A 93 11.72 -2.77 17.07
CA GLU A 93 10.95 -2.80 18.32
C GLU A 93 11.52 -3.84 19.30
N GLU A 94 12.03 -4.98 18.83
CA GLU A 94 12.75 -5.97 19.66
C GLU A 94 14.04 -5.37 20.27
N VAL A 95 14.78 -4.55 19.51
CA VAL A 95 15.94 -3.80 20.02
C VAL A 95 15.50 -2.82 21.11
N LYS A 96 14.41 -2.06 20.90
CA LYS A 96 13.86 -1.13 21.91
C LYS A 96 13.35 -1.86 23.16
N ALA A 97 12.80 -3.06 22.99
CA ALA A 97 12.36 -3.91 24.09
C ALA A 97 13.54 -4.54 24.86
N GLY A 98 14.75 -4.58 24.26
CA GLY A 98 15.92 -5.26 24.80
C GLY A 98 15.95 -6.77 24.52
N ALA A 99 15.11 -7.25 23.60
CA ALA A 99 15.02 -8.65 23.18
C ALA A 99 16.03 -9.03 22.08
N MET A 100 16.56 -8.03 21.36
CA MET A 100 17.56 -8.19 20.31
C MET A 100 18.68 -7.16 20.50
N SER A 101 19.94 -7.56 20.28
CA SER A 101 21.04 -6.60 20.28
C SER A 101 21.09 -5.80 18.97
N LEU A 102 21.70 -4.61 19.01
CA LEU A 102 21.92 -3.83 17.79
C LEU A 102 22.80 -4.59 16.78
N GLU A 103 23.78 -5.35 17.25
CA GLU A 103 24.65 -6.18 16.40
C GLU A 103 23.85 -7.26 15.65
N GLN A 104 22.98 -7.98 16.35
CA GLN A 104 22.09 -8.97 15.74
C GLN A 104 21.18 -8.31 14.70
N PHE A 105 20.67 -7.11 14.99
CA PHE A 105 19.83 -6.38 14.04
C PHE A 105 20.60 -6.00 12.76
N MET A 106 21.83 -5.50 12.88
CA MET A 106 22.69 -5.19 11.72
C MET A 106 23.03 -6.44 10.90
N GLU A 107 23.26 -7.59 11.55
CA GLU A 107 23.51 -8.87 10.86
C GLU A 107 22.27 -9.35 10.08
N ALA A 108 21.09 -9.23 10.70
CA ALA A 108 19.82 -9.56 10.06
C ALA A 108 19.54 -8.65 8.84
N GLU A 109 19.84 -7.35 8.96
CA GLU A 109 19.73 -6.38 7.85
C GLU A 109 20.58 -6.81 6.65
N GLY A 110 21.86 -7.17 6.88
CA GLY A 110 22.76 -7.63 5.82
C GLY A 110 22.28 -8.88 5.08
N SER A 111 21.46 -9.71 5.74
CA SER A 111 20.92 -10.94 5.17
C SER A 111 19.53 -10.78 4.53
N MET A 112 18.93 -9.59 4.66
CA MET A 112 17.55 -9.33 4.24
C MET A 112 17.43 -9.11 2.74
N SER A 113 18.26 -8.24 2.15
CA SER A 113 18.16 -7.83 0.76
C SER A 113 19.25 -8.50 -0.09
N ARG A 114 19.05 -9.79 -0.41
CA ARG A 114 20.09 -10.68 -0.95
C ARG A 114 19.97 -11.02 -2.45
N SER A 115 19.17 -10.28 -3.20
CA SER A 115 19.12 -10.36 -4.67
C SER A 115 18.66 -9.03 -5.27
N ALA A 116 18.76 -8.87 -6.59
CA ALA A 116 18.04 -7.81 -7.28
C ALA A 116 16.51 -7.99 -7.12
N GLY A 117 15.77 -6.87 -7.14
CA GLY A 117 14.31 -6.83 -7.04
C GLY A 117 13.80 -5.78 -6.05
N HIS A 118 12.49 -5.62 -5.94
CA HIS A 118 11.84 -4.80 -4.92
C HIS A 118 11.51 -5.61 -3.65
N CYS A 119 10.97 -4.99 -2.60
CA CYS A 119 10.60 -5.67 -1.36
C CYS A 119 9.77 -6.95 -1.63
N MET A 120 10.17 -8.07 -1.01
CA MET A 120 9.58 -9.41 -1.22
C MET A 120 8.47 -9.78 -0.24
N VAL A 121 7.79 -8.76 0.29
CA VAL A 121 6.56 -8.86 1.08
C VAL A 121 5.40 -8.27 0.28
N MET A 122 4.17 -8.32 0.79
CA MET A 122 3.02 -7.61 0.21
C MET A 122 3.07 -6.09 0.55
N GLY A 123 4.22 -5.47 0.24
CA GLY A 123 4.47 -4.04 0.37
C GLY A 123 3.90 -3.24 -0.80
N THR A 124 4.21 -1.94 -0.89
CA THR A 124 3.68 -1.09 -1.97
C THR A 124 4.12 -1.56 -3.35
N ALA A 125 5.40 -1.90 -3.55
CA ALA A 125 5.89 -2.41 -4.83
C ALA A 125 5.11 -3.65 -5.33
N SER A 126 5.02 -4.71 -4.52
CA SER A 126 4.27 -5.93 -4.85
C SER A 126 2.77 -5.67 -5.02
N THR A 127 2.21 -4.77 -4.20
CA THR A 127 0.81 -4.35 -4.33
C THR A 127 0.59 -3.66 -5.67
N MET A 128 1.40 -2.66 -6.03
CA MET A 128 1.26 -1.92 -7.28
C MET A 128 1.54 -2.78 -8.51
N ALA A 129 2.49 -3.72 -8.43
CA ALA A 129 2.70 -4.73 -9.46
C ALA A 129 1.45 -5.62 -9.66
N SER A 130 0.76 -5.95 -8.56
CA SER A 130 -0.51 -6.66 -8.60
C SER A 130 -1.65 -5.80 -9.13
N MET A 131 -1.66 -4.50 -8.83
CA MET A 131 -2.68 -3.58 -9.33
C MET A 131 -2.60 -3.45 -10.84
N VAL A 132 -1.42 -3.28 -11.44
CA VAL A 132 -1.28 -3.15 -12.90
C VAL A 132 -1.65 -4.43 -13.65
N GLU A 133 -1.42 -5.61 -13.06
CA GLU A 133 -1.89 -6.89 -13.60
C GLU A 133 -3.42 -7.02 -13.47
N SER A 134 -4.00 -6.64 -12.33
CA SER A 134 -5.46 -6.68 -12.09
C SER A 134 -6.24 -5.67 -12.92
N LEU A 135 -5.64 -4.51 -13.20
CA LEU A 135 -6.14 -3.50 -14.13
C LEU A 135 -6.06 -3.96 -15.58
N GLY A 136 -5.36 -5.07 -15.86
CA GLY A 136 -5.20 -5.61 -17.20
C GLY A 136 -4.12 -4.94 -18.05
N ILE A 137 -3.28 -4.07 -17.47
CA ILE A 137 -2.21 -3.35 -18.21
C ILE A 137 -0.84 -4.03 -18.12
N ALA A 138 -0.78 -5.23 -17.55
CA ALA A 138 0.38 -6.12 -17.55
C ALA A 138 -0.04 -7.55 -17.88
N PHE A 139 0.92 -8.38 -18.26
CA PHE A 139 0.67 -9.81 -18.52
C PHE A 139 0.36 -10.59 -17.23
N PRO A 140 -0.37 -11.71 -17.31
CA PRO A 140 -0.50 -12.64 -16.19
C PRO A 140 0.87 -13.05 -15.64
N TYR A 141 0.96 -13.18 -14.31
CA TYR A 141 2.19 -13.44 -13.54
C TYR A 141 3.19 -12.28 -13.47
N ASN A 142 2.90 -11.12 -14.08
CA ASN A 142 3.75 -9.94 -13.99
C ASN A 142 4.03 -9.51 -12.55
N ALA A 143 3.07 -9.66 -11.64
CA ALA A 143 3.20 -9.22 -10.26
C ALA A 143 4.13 -10.08 -9.41
N ALA A 144 4.11 -11.40 -9.62
CA ALA A 144 4.69 -12.36 -8.68
C ALA A 144 6.07 -12.87 -9.08
N LEU A 145 6.38 -12.93 -10.39
CA LEU A 145 7.65 -13.47 -10.88
C LEU A 145 8.87 -12.77 -10.22
N PRO A 146 9.73 -13.49 -9.47
CA PRO A 146 10.93 -12.89 -8.87
C PRO A 146 11.81 -12.22 -9.91
N ALA A 147 12.51 -11.15 -9.53
CA ALA A 147 13.30 -10.36 -10.47
C ALA A 147 14.43 -11.15 -11.15
N VAL A 148 14.96 -12.15 -10.45
CA VAL A 148 16.05 -13.01 -10.91
C VAL A 148 15.57 -14.33 -11.53
N ASP A 149 14.26 -14.54 -11.66
CA ASP A 149 13.70 -15.71 -12.34
C ASP A 149 13.84 -15.56 -13.86
N SER A 150 14.26 -16.62 -14.56
CA SER A 150 14.44 -16.59 -16.02
C SER A 150 13.16 -16.20 -16.77
N ARG A 151 11.98 -16.53 -16.23
CA ARG A 151 10.68 -16.20 -16.81
C ARG A 151 10.36 -14.71 -16.74
N ARG A 152 11.00 -13.93 -15.86
CA ARG A 152 10.89 -12.46 -15.87
C ARG A 152 11.42 -11.88 -17.17
N TYR A 153 12.57 -12.36 -17.63
CA TYR A 153 13.16 -11.95 -18.91
C TYR A 153 12.34 -12.43 -20.10
N ALA A 154 11.79 -13.64 -20.03
CA ALA A 154 10.86 -14.15 -21.05
C ALA A 154 9.58 -13.28 -21.15
N LEU A 155 9.02 -12.87 -20.01
CA LEU A 155 7.85 -11.97 -19.96
C LEU A 155 8.19 -10.61 -20.57
N ALA A 156 9.35 -10.03 -20.25
CA ALA A 156 9.80 -8.77 -20.85
C ALA A 156 9.93 -8.86 -22.38
N HIS A 157 10.44 -9.99 -22.90
CA HIS A 157 10.53 -10.23 -24.33
C HIS A 157 9.14 -10.33 -25.00
N VAL A 158 8.20 -11.03 -24.37
CA VAL A 158 6.81 -11.12 -24.86
C VAL A 158 6.12 -9.75 -24.82
N ALA A 159 6.38 -8.96 -23.80
CA ALA A 159 5.88 -7.60 -23.68
C ALA A 159 6.37 -6.69 -24.82
N GLY A 160 7.65 -6.79 -25.20
CA GLY A 160 8.20 -6.09 -26.36
C GLY A 160 7.53 -6.48 -27.69
N ARG A 161 7.13 -7.74 -27.86
CA ARG A 161 6.33 -8.15 -29.03
C ARG A 161 4.92 -7.59 -28.99
N ARG A 162 4.30 -7.59 -27.79
CA ARG A 162 2.90 -7.20 -27.64
C ARG A 162 2.69 -5.70 -27.84
N ILE A 163 3.58 -4.85 -27.34
CA ILE A 163 3.43 -3.39 -27.49
C ILE A 163 3.34 -2.98 -28.98
N VAL A 164 4.12 -3.64 -29.86
CA VAL A 164 4.04 -3.41 -31.31
C VAL A 164 2.67 -3.75 -31.89
N THR A 165 2.02 -4.78 -31.34
CA THR A 165 0.66 -5.15 -31.76
C THR A 165 -0.36 -4.13 -31.23
N LEU A 166 -0.23 -3.69 -29.97
CA LEU A 166 -1.09 -2.64 -29.40
C LEU A 166 -1.01 -1.34 -30.20
N ILE A 167 0.18 -0.97 -30.69
CA ILE A 167 0.38 0.20 -31.56
C ILE A 167 -0.37 0.03 -32.88
N ARG A 168 -0.25 -1.13 -33.54
CA ARG A 168 -0.94 -1.40 -34.82
C ARG A 168 -2.47 -1.40 -34.67
N ASP A 169 -2.96 -1.90 -33.54
CA ASP A 169 -4.39 -2.04 -33.25
C ASP A 169 -4.97 -0.80 -32.54
N ASP A 170 -4.16 0.24 -32.29
CA ASP A 170 -4.50 1.45 -31.51
C ASP A 170 -5.16 1.15 -30.14
N VAL A 171 -4.64 0.15 -29.43
CA VAL A 171 -5.14 -0.23 -28.10
C VAL A 171 -4.43 0.58 -27.03
N ARG A 172 -5.12 1.62 -26.54
CA ARG A 172 -4.65 2.59 -25.56
C ARG A 172 -4.98 2.20 -24.12
N LEU A 173 -4.37 2.91 -23.16
CA LEU A 173 -4.66 2.70 -21.74
C LEU A 173 -6.13 2.99 -21.40
N SER A 174 -6.72 4.04 -21.97
CA SER A 174 -8.14 4.39 -21.76
C SER A 174 -9.13 3.28 -22.17
N HIS A 175 -8.77 2.43 -23.14
CA HIS A 175 -9.58 1.27 -23.55
C HIS A 175 -9.59 0.13 -22.51
N ILE A 176 -8.58 0.08 -21.63
CA ILE A 176 -8.36 -1.02 -20.68
C ILE A 176 -8.67 -0.57 -19.24
N LEU A 177 -8.21 0.63 -18.87
CA LEU A 177 -8.39 1.26 -17.57
C LEU A 177 -9.80 1.80 -17.41
N THR A 178 -10.76 0.89 -17.33
CA THR A 178 -12.19 1.16 -17.19
C THR A 178 -12.63 1.05 -15.73
N ARG A 179 -13.81 1.58 -15.40
CA ARG A 179 -14.40 1.45 -14.06
C ARG A 179 -14.41 0.00 -13.55
N PRO A 180 -14.86 -1.01 -14.32
CA PRO A 180 -14.75 -2.42 -13.92
C PRO A 180 -13.33 -2.90 -13.60
N ALA A 181 -12.31 -2.44 -14.33
CA ALA A 181 -10.92 -2.80 -14.07
C ALA A 181 -10.43 -2.24 -12.72
N PHE A 182 -10.79 -1.00 -12.38
CA PHE A 182 -10.48 -0.42 -11.08
C PHE A 182 -11.21 -1.14 -9.94
N GLU A 183 -12.47 -1.51 -10.12
CA GLU A 183 -13.21 -2.28 -9.10
C GLU A 183 -12.60 -3.68 -8.89
N ASN A 184 -12.18 -4.35 -9.97
CA ASN A 184 -11.41 -5.59 -9.87
C ASN A 184 -10.13 -5.39 -9.07
N ALA A 185 -9.36 -4.34 -9.36
CA ALA A 185 -8.12 -4.04 -8.64
C ALA A 185 -8.35 -3.77 -7.14
N ILE A 186 -9.44 -3.08 -6.76
CA ILE A 186 -9.81 -2.85 -5.35
C ILE A 186 -10.09 -4.17 -4.63
N ARG A 187 -10.88 -5.06 -5.23
CA ARG A 187 -11.18 -6.38 -4.65
C ARG A 187 -9.93 -7.24 -4.54
N VAL A 188 -9.11 -7.25 -5.59
CA VAL A 188 -7.82 -7.94 -5.56
C VAL A 188 -6.94 -7.39 -4.43
N ASN A 189 -6.87 -6.07 -4.22
CA ASN A 189 -6.11 -5.48 -3.12
C ASN A 189 -6.56 -6.01 -1.75
N GLY A 190 -7.88 -6.11 -1.53
CA GLY A 190 -8.43 -6.71 -0.30
C GLY A 190 -8.07 -8.19 -0.13
N ALA A 191 -8.12 -8.95 -1.22
CA ALA A 191 -7.76 -10.37 -1.25
C ALA A 191 -6.28 -10.63 -0.97
N LEU A 192 -5.41 -9.70 -1.37
CA LEU A 192 -3.98 -9.74 -1.10
C LEU A 192 -3.61 -9.27 0.31
N GLY A 193 -4.45 -8.47 0.97
CA GLY A 193 -4.03 -7.68 2.14
C GLY A 193 -3.01 -6.61 1.75
N GLY A 194 -3.24 -5.97 0.59
CA GLY A 194 -2.32 -5.03 -0.06
C GLY A 194 -2.09 -3.73 0.70
N SER A 195 -1.09 -2.98 0.26
CA SER A 195 -0.67 -1.70 0.83
C SER A 195 -1.79 -0.65 0.80
N THR A 196 -1.90 0.15 1.87
CA THR A 196 -2.80 1.31 1.93
C THR A 196 -2.45 2.38 0.91
N ASN A 197 -1.17 2.46 0.50
CA ASN A 197 -0.71 3.37 -0.55
C ASN A 197 -1.41 3.12 -1.91
N ALA A 198 -1.93 1.91 -2.16
CA ALA A 198 -2.69 1.60 -3.37
C ALA A 198 -3.94 2.48 -3.52
N VAL A 199 -4.55 2.90 -2.40
CA VAL A 199 -5.69 3.83 -2.38
C VAL A 199 -5.31 5.14 -3.07
N ILE A 200 -4.23 5.77 -2.61
CA ILE A 200 -3.73 7.04 -3.17
C ILE A 200 -3.31 6.86 -4.63
N HIS A 201 -2.70 5.73 -4.97
CA HIS A 201 -2.18 5.49 -6.31
C HIS A 201 -3.28 5.22 -7.34
N LEU A 202 -4.28 4.39 -7.04
CA LEU A 202 -5.36 4.13 -8.00
C LEU A 202 -6.27 5.35 -8.17
N LEU A 203 -6.54 6.11 -7.11
CA LEU A 203 -7.28 7.38 -7.24
C LEU A 203 -6.55 8.36 -8.17
N ALA A 204 -5.23 8.46 -8.05
CA ALA A 204 -4.42 9.31 -8.92
C ALA A 204 -4.41 8.82 -10.38
N ILE A 205 -4.27 7.52 -10.61
CA ILE A 205 -4.30 6.94 -11.96
C ILE A 205 -5.70 7.14 -12.60
N ALA A 206 -6.76 6.84 -11.86
CA ALA A 206 -8.14 7.03 -12.32
C ALA A 206 -8.40 8.50 -12.70
N GLY A 207 -7.88 9.45 -11.92
CA GLY A 207 -7.97 10.87 -12.23
C GLY A 207 -7.24 11.30 -13.50
N ARG A 208 -6.15 10.63 -13.91
CA ARG A 208 -5.46 10.89 -15.18
C ARG A 208 -6.23 10.35 -16.38
N VAL A 209 -6.81 9.15 -16.24
CA VAL A 209 -7.59 8.49 -17.30
C VAL A 209 -8.99 9.11 -17.44
N GLY A 210 -9.51 9.75 -16.39
CA GLY A 210 -10.87 10.29 -16.34
C GLY A 210 -11.92 9.28 -15.88
N VAL A 211 -11.52 8.22 -15.19
CA VAL A 211 -12.46 7.26 -14.57
C VAL A 211 -12.97 7.82 -13.24
N PRO A 212 -14.29 7.93 -13.01
CA PRO A 212 -14.81 8.33 -11.73
C PRO A 212 -14.50 7.24 -10.70
N LEU A 213 -13.62 7.55 -9.75
CA LEU A 213 -13.26 6.69 -8.63
C LEU A 213 -13.05 7.57 -7.39
N THR A 214 -13.69 7.19 -6.30
CA THR A 214 -13.70 7.93 -5.04
C THR A 214 -13.15 7.07 -3.90
N LEU A 215 -12.88 7.69 -2.77
CA LEU A 215 -12.52 6.95 -1.56
C LEU A 215 -13.68 6.04 -1.10
N GLU A 216 -14.94 6.44 -1.31
CA GLU A 216 -16.10 5.62 -0.93
C GLU A 216 -16.17 4.32 -1.73
N ASP A 217 -15.78 4.37 -3.02
CA ASP A 217 -15.72 3.18 -3.85
C ASP A 217 -14.77 2.11 -3.27
N TRP A 218 -13.67 2.52 -2.63
CA TRP A 218 -12.76 1.59 -1.96
C TRP A 218 -13.43 0.82 -0.82
N ASP A 219 -14.27 1.50 -0.04
CA ASP A 219 -14.98 0.85 1.06
C ASP A 219 -16.08 -0.06 0.52
N VAL A 220 -16.94 0.45 -0.35
CA VAL A 220 -18.10 -0.30 -0.89
C VAL A 220 -17.65 -1.52 -1.67
N VAL A 221 -16.66 -1.37 -2.55
CA VAL A 221 -16.17 -2.44 -3.42
C VAL A 221 -15.28 -3.43 -2.67
N GLY A 222 -14.49 -2.95 -1.70
CA GLY A 222 -13.60 -3.78 -0.90
C GLY A 222 -14.29 -4.52 0.25
N ARG A 223 -15.49 -4.10 0.65
CA ARG A 223 -16.25 -4.71 1.75
C ARG A 223 -16.53 -6.18 1.47
N ASN A 224 -16.44 -7.02 2.51
CA ASN A 224 -16.66 -8.47 2.44
C ASN A 224 -15.73 -9.25 1.49
N VAL A 225 -14.64 -8.63 1.01
CA VAL A 225 -13.59 -9.36 0.32
C VAL A 225 -12.61 -9.89 1.34
N PRO A 226 -12.47 -11.21 1.51
CA PRO A 226 -11.55 -11.78 2.49
C PRO A 226 -10.11 -11.71 1.99
N THR A 227 -9.15 -11.50 2.90
CA THR A 227 -7.73 -11.69 2.58
C THR A 227 -7.44 -13.18 2.49
N ILE A 228 -7.05 -13.65 1.31
CA ILE A 228 -6.76 -15.06 1.04
C ILE A 228 -5.27 -15.32 0.81
N VAL A 229 -4.45 -14.28 0.72
CA VAL A 229 -3.00 -14.44 0.54
C VAL A 229 -2.27 -14.34 1.88
N ASP A 230 -1.57 -15.40 2.25
CA ASP A 230 -0.84 -15.53 3.53
C ASP A 230 0.60 -14.99 3.40
N LEU A 231 0.73 -13.69 3.17
CA LEU A 231 2.03 -13.02 3.04
C LEU A 231 2.25 -11.96 4.10
N LYS A 232 3.51 -11.79 4.53
CA LYS A 232 3.90 -10.63 5.32
C LYS A 232 3.47 -9.34 4.61
N PRO A 233 2.98 -8.31 5.34
CA PRO A 233 2.95 -8.24 6.81
C PRO A 233 1.68 -8.81 7.46
N SER A 234 0.66 -9.22 6.69
CA SER A 234 -0.59 -9.75 7.26
C SER A 234 -0.46 -11.23 7.69
N GLY A 235 0.40 -11.97 6.99
CA GLY A 235 0.60 -13.41 7.12
C GLY A 235 2.06 -13.80 7.30
N ARG A 236 2.42 -15.01 6.85
CA ARG A 236 3.66 -15.70 7.21
C ARG A 236 4.68 -15.74 6.07
N PHE A 237 4.24 -15.99 4.84
CA PHE A 237 5.12 -16.28 3.71
C PHE A 237 5.60 -15.00 2.99
N LEU A 238 6.41 -15.18 1.94
CA LEU A 238 7.00 -14.11 1.13
C LEU A 238 6.65 -14.28 -0.36
N MET A 239 7.05 -13.31 -1.20
CA MET A 239 6.64 -13.27 -2.60
C MET A 239 7.14 -14.45 -3.45
N GLU A 240 8.25 -15.10 -3.10
CA GLU A 240 8.66 -16.35 -3.78
C GLU A 240 7.60 -17.44 -3.61
N ASP A 241 7.13 -17.63 -2.37
CA ASP A 241 6.10 -18.61 -2.03
C ASP A 241 4.80 -18.31 -2.78
N PHE A 242 4.44 -17.02 -2.88
CA PHE A 242 3.25 -16.57 -3.62
C PHE A 242 3.33 -16.90 -5.09
N HIS A 243 4.48 -16.64 -5.72
CA HIS A 243 4.71 -17.01 -7.11
C HIS A 243 4.58 -18.52 -7.32
N TYR A 244 5.25 -19.33 -6.49
CA TYR A 244 5.20 -20.78 -6.60
C TYR A 244 3.81 -21.36 -6.30
N ALA A 245 3.00 -20.68 -5.49
CA ALA A 245 1.62 -21.07 -5.20
C ALA A 245 0.64 -20.85 -6.37
N GLY A 246 1.04 -20.11 -7.42
CA GLY A 246 0.19 -19.75 -8.56
C GLY A 246 0.04 -18.24 -8.78
N GLY A 247 0.64 -17.42 -7.92
CA GLY A 247 0.69 -15.97 -8.05
C GLY A 247 -0.68 -15.30 -8.11
N LEU A 248 -0.71 -14.11 -8.71
CA LEU A 248 -1.93 -13.32 -8.85
C LEU A 248 -3.03 -14.00 -9.68
N PRO A 249 -2.73 -14.75 -10.77
CA PRO A 249 -3.76 -15.46 -11.51
C PRO A 249 -4.60 -16.41 -10.65
N ALA A 250 -3.98 -17.10 -9.67
CA ALA A 250 -4.71 -17.97 -8.73
C ALA A 250 -5.66 -17.18 -7.80
N VAL A 251 -5.28 -15.95 -7.42
CA VAL A 251 -6.13 -15.04 -6.63
C VAL A 251 -7.31 -14.55 -7.46
N ILE A 252 -7.06 -14.06 -8.67
CA ILE A 252 -8.10 -13.58 -9.60
C ILE A 252 -9.09 -14.70 -9.90
N ARG A 253 -8.59 -15.93 -10.13
CA ARG A 253 -9.44 -17.12 -10.30
C ARG A 253 -10.35 -17.32 -9.08
N THR A 254 -9.78 -17.36 -7.88
CA THR A 254 -10.51 -17.62 -6.64
C THR A 254 -11.62 -16.58 -6.41
N LEU A 255 -11.34 -15.30 -6.68
CA LEU A 255 -12.34 -14.23 -6.59
C LEU A 255 -13.37 -14.33 -7.73
N GLY A 256 -12.94 -14.66 -8.94
CA GLY A 256 -13.79 -14.80 -10.10
C GLY A 256 -14.80 -15.92 -9.96
N GLU A 257 -14.41 -17.07 -9.41
CA GLU A 257 -15.29 -18.21 -9.07
C GLU A 257 -16.43 -17.79 -8.11
N GLN A 258 -16.21 -16.74 -7.31
CA GLN A 258 -17.16 -16.21 -6.33
C GLN A 258 -17.97 -15.02 -6.85
N GLY A 259 -17.84 -14.69 -8.14
CA GLY A 259 -18.55 -13.56 -8.77
C GLY A 259 -18.03 -12.19 -8.32
N LEU A 260 -16.86 -12.12 -7.68
CA LEU A 260 -16.27 -10.87 -7.21
C LEU A 260 -15.48 -10.14 -8.31
N ILE A 261 -15.11 -10.82 -9.39
CA ILE A 261 -14.39 -10.21 -10.51
C ILE A 261 -15.36 -9.98 -11.66
N ASN A 262 -15.33 -8.77 -12.24
CA ASN A 262 -15.90 -8.53 -13.56
C ASN A 262 -15.04 -9.28 -14.59
N ARG A 263 -15.55 -10.43 -15.02
CA ARG A 263 -14.86 -11.40 -15.87
C ARG A 263 -14.58 -10.89 -17.27
N GLU A 264 -15.36 -9.93 -17.75
CA GLU A 264 -15.29 -9.37 -19.11
C GLU A 264 -14.29 -8.22 -19.25
N ALA A 265 -13.62 -7.81 -18.16
CA ALA A 265 -12.63 -6.75 -18.21
C ALA A 265 -11.49 -7.13 -19.17
N MET A 266 -11.29 -6.32 -20.22
CA MET A 266 -10.26 -6.54 -21.23
C MET A 266 -8.86 -6.29 -20.67
N THR A 267 -7.87 -6.97 -21.24
CA THR A 267 -6.45 -6.81 -20.86
C THR A 267 -5.56 -6.57 -22.07
N ILE A 268 -4.32 -6.15 -21.82
CA ILE A 268 -3.35 -5.82 -22.86
C ILE A 268 -3.05 -6.98 -23.79
N ASN A 269 -3.33 -8.24 -23.47
CA ASN A 269 -3.06 -9.36 -24.36
C ASN A 269 -4.21 -9.70 -25.32
N GLY A 270 -5.30 -8.90 -25.29
CA GLY A 270 -6.47 -9.09 -26.13
C GLY A 270 -7.48 -10.12 -25.60
N LYS A 271 -7.23 -10.70 -24.43
CA LYS A 271 -8.16 -11.57 -23.72
C LYS A 271 -8.78 -10.84 -22.53
N THR A 272 -9.91 -11.34 -22.05
CA THR A 272 -10.50 -10.90 -20.79
C THR A 272 -9.63 -11.35 -19.61
N ILE A 273 -9.79 -10.68 -18.46
CA ILE A 273 -9.09 -11.06 -17.23
C ILE A 273 -9.46 -12.49 -16.79
N TRP A 274 -10.69 -12.93 -17.06
CA TRP A 274 -11.14 -14.28 -16.73
C TRP A 274 -10.55 -15.34 -17.65
N ASP A 275 -10.52 -15.11 -18.96
CA ASP A 275 -9.88 -16.03 -19.92
C ASP A 275 -8.41 -16.26 -19.58
N ASN A 276 -7.74 -15.24 -19.03
CA ASN A 276 -6.35 -15.32 -18.59
C ASN A 276 -6.15 -16.14 -17.31
N CYS A 277 -7.16 -16.24 -16.43
CA CYS A 277 -6.97 -16.71 -15.06
C CYS A 277 -7.84 -17.91 -14.65
N HIS A 278 -8.92 -18.23 -15.36
CA HIS A 278 -9.88 -19.26 -14.92
C HIS A 278 -9.28 -20.66 -14.76
N GLU A 279 -8.24 -20.99 -15.53
CA GLU A 279 -7.49 -22.25 -15.42
C GLU A 279 -6.20 -22.14 -14.59
N ALA A 280 -5.93 -20.97 -13.98
CA ALA A 280 -4.71 -20.76 -13.23
C ALA A 280 -4.60 -21.78 -12.08
N PRO A 281 -3.46 -22.47 -11.95
CA PRO A 281 -3.29 -23.47 -10.90
C PRO A 281 -3.13 -22.81 -9.54
N ARG A 282 -3.57 -23.51 -8.50
CA ARG A 282 -3.35 -23.14 -7.09
C ARG A 282 -2.57 -24.26 -6.41
N TRP A 283 -1.24 -24.18 -6.49
CA TRP A 283 -0.35 -25.27 -6.07
C TRP A 283 -0.19 -25.36 -4.56
N ASN A 284 -0.31 -24.24 -3.85
CA ASN A 284 -0.18 -24.21 -2.39
C ASN A 284 -1.36 -23.46 -1.74
N PRO A 285 -2.35 -24.18 -1.18
CA PRO A 285 -3.52 -23.59 -0.53
C PRO A 285 -3.24 -23.02 0.87
N GLU A 286 -2.01 -23.09 1.37
CA GLU A 286 -1.60 -22.35 2.57
C GLU A 286 -1.19 -20.92 2.24
N VAL A 287 -0.57 -20.70 1.07
CA VAL A 287 -0.13 -19.38 0.61
C VAL A 287 -1.27 -18.63 -0.09
N VAL A 288 -1.97 -19.30 -1.01
CA VAL A 288 -3.21 -18.79 -1.63
C VAL A 288 -4.38 -19.60 -1.09
N ARG A 289 -4.97 -19.11 -0.01
CA ARG A 289 -5.97 -19.80 0.78
C ARG A 289 -7.32 -19.88 0.05
N PRO A 290 -8.12 -20.93 0.29
CA PRO A 290 -9.49 -20.98 -0.20
C PRO A 290 -10.36 -19.93 0.52
N ILE A 291 -11.45 -19.50 -0.12
CA ILE A 291 -12.27 -18.39 0.37
C ILE A 291 -13.00 -18.70 1.69
N ASP A 292 -13.25 -19.98 1.98
CA ASP A 292 -13.87 -20.48 3.21
C ASP A 292 -12.88 -20.59 4.39
N ARG A 293 -11.58 -20.49 4.12
CA ARG A 293 -10.52 -20.49 5.13
C ARG A 293 -9.57 -19.30 4.92
N PRO A 294 -10.07 -18.06 4.89
CA PRO A 294 -9.24 -16.90 4.61
C PRO A 294 -8.26 -16.63 5.77
N LEU A 295 -7.28 -15.76 5.51
CA LEU A 295 -6.43 -15.19 6.55
C LEU A 295 -7.22 -14.20 7.42
N ALA A 296 -8.04 -13.36 6.78
CA ALA A 296 -8.93 -12.41 7.44
C ALA A 296 -10.26 -12.34 6.67
N VAL A 297 -11.38 -12.32 7.40
CA VAL A 297 -12.74 -12.29 6.81
C VAL A 297 -13.00 -10.99 6.05
N ASN A 298 -12.46 -9.87 6.54
CA ASN A 298 -12.57 -8.56 5.91
C ASN A 298 -11.16 -8.03 5.60
N GLY A 299 -10.74 -8.23 4.36
CA GLY A 299 -9.43 -7.81 3.84
C GLY A 299 -9.42 -6.46 3.13
N GLY A 300 -10.59 -5.98 2.70
CA GLY A 300 -10.74 -4.66 2.09
C GLY A 300 -10.28 -3.53 3.00
N MET A 301 -9.80 -2.44 2.40
CA MET A 301 -9.47 -1.21 3.14
C MET A 301 -10.73 -0.68 3.83
N ALA A 302 -10.64 -0.39 5.11
CA ALA A 302 -11.73 0.28 5.83
C ALA A 302 -11.57 1.80 5.68
N VAL A 303 -12.59 2.46 5.13
CA VAL A 303 -12.63 3.92 5.06
C VAL A 303 -13.39 4.46 6.26
N LEU A 304 -12.69 5.17 7.13
CA LEU A 304 -13.24 5.73 8.37
C LEU A 304 -13.67 7.18 8.14
N ARG A 305 -14.82 7.54 8.72
CA ARG A 305 -15.41 8.89 8.69
C ARG A 305 -15.77 9.35 10.10
N GLY A 306 -15.91 10.65 10.28
CA GLY A 306 -16.38 11.26 11.51
C GLY A 306 -15.81 12.66 11.66
N ASN A 307 -16.08 13.31 12.79
CA ASN A 307 -15.60 14.68 13.02
C ASN A 307 -14.07 14.81 12.98
N LEU A 308 -13.32 13.73 13.25
CA LEU A 308 -11.85 13.74 13.19
C LEU A 308 -11.29 13.55 11.76
N ALA A 309 -12.05 12.88 10.88
CA ALA A 309 -11.67 12.62 9.49
C ALA A 309 -12.88 12.84 8.56
N PRO A 310 -13.30 14.10 8.36
CA PRO A 310 -14.51 14.42 7.60
C PRO A 310 -14.39 14.01 6.13
N ASP A 311 -13.21 14.16 5.53
CA ASP A 311 -12.93 13.75 4.15
C ASP A 311 -12.40 12.31 4.03
N GLY A 312 -12.30 11.63 5.17
CA GLY A 312 -11.98 10.21 5.26
C GLY A 312 -10.58 9.93 5.80
N ALA A 313 -10.39 8.69 6.21
CA ALA A 313 -9.13 8.09 6.59
C ALA A 313 -9.17 6.60 6.22
N VAL A 314 -8.03 5.93 6.17
CA VAL A 314 -7.97 4.50 5.85
C VAL A 314 -7.27 3.69 6.93
N LEU A 315 -7.72 2.45 7.12
CA LEU A 315 -7.08 1.45 7.95
C LEU A 315 -7.06 0.11 7.20
N LYS A 316 -5.94 -0.64 7.32
CA LYS A 316 -5.79 -1.99 6.75
C LYS A 316 -6.18 -3.04 7.80
N PRO A 317 -7.38 -3.65 7.76
CA PRO A 317 -7.84 -4.51 8.83
C PRO A 317 -7.06 -5.82 8.92
N SER A 318 -6.56 -6.34 7.79
CA SER A 318 -5.83 -7.61 7.72
C SER A 318 -4.51 -7.65 8.50
N ALA A 319 -3.97 -6.48 8.89
CA ALA A 319 -2.75 -6.39 9.67
C ALA A 319 -2.97 -5.72 11.04
N ALA A 320 -4.22 -5.47 11.43
CA ALA A 320 -4.57 -4.86 12.71
C ALA A 320 -4.91 -5.93 13.76
N SER A 321 -4.81 -5.57 15.03
CA SER A 321 -5.22 -6.45 16.13
C SER A 321 -6.74 -6.40 16.30
N GLN A 322 -7.40 -7.57 16.26
CA GLN A 322 -8.87 -7.66 16.28
C GLN A 322 -9.51 -6.93 17.46
N GLN A 323 -8.89 -7.01 18.65
CA GLN A 323 -9.35 -6.35 19.87
C GLN A 323 -9.25 -4.82 19.85
N LEU A 324 -8.47 -4.24 18.93
CA LEU A 324 -8.29 -2.79 18.80
C LEU A 324 -9.14 -2.17 17.67
N LEU A 325 -9.85 -2.99 16.89
CA LEU A 325 -10.75 -2.50 15.82
C LEU A 325 -11.95 -1.70 16.36
N LYS A 326 -12.26 -1.86 17.64
CA LYS A 326 -13.20 -1.02 18.38
C LYS A 326 -12.53 -0.59 19.67
N HIS A 327 -12.09 0.67 19.72
CA HIS A 327 -11.22 1.17 20.77
C HIS A 327 -11.58 2.60 21.16
N ARG A 328 -11.44 2.92 22.45
CA ARG A 328 -11.63 4.27 23.00
C ARG A 328 -10.49 4.58 23.94
N GLY A 329 -9.77 5.67 23.69
CA GLY A 329 -8.52 5.97 24.39
C GLY A 329 -8.16 7.44 24.42
N ARG A 330 -7.27 7.82 25.35
CA ARG A 330 -6.75 9.18 25.46
C ARG A 330 -5.67 9.45 24.42
N ALA A 331 -5.71 10.62 23.81
CA ALA A 331 -4.73 11.06 22.82
C ALA A 331 -3.38 11.41 23.48
N VAL A 332 -2.31 10.83 22.93
CA VAL A 332 -0.93 11.28 23.15
C VAL A 332 -0.46 11.91 21.85
N VAL A 333 -0.21 13.23 21.89
CA VAL A 333 -0.08 14.05 20.68
C VAL A 333 1.38 14.37 20.38
N PHE A 334 1.74 14.20 19.11
CA PHE A 334 3.00 14.60 18.51
C PHE A 334 2.73 15.55 17.33
N ASP A 335 3.20 16.79 17.44
CA ASP A 335 2.89 17.84 16.45
C ASP A 335 3.60 17.63 15.10
N ASN A 336 4.74 16.95 15.10
CA ASN A 336 5.51 16.61 13.91
C ASN A 336 6.44 15.43 14.20
N ILE A 337 7.17 14.97 13.19
CA ILE A 337 8.03 13.79 13.29
C ILE A 337 9.21 13.99 14.25
N GLU A 338 9.73 15.21 14.37
CA GLU A 338 10.79 15.58 15.32
C GLU A 338 10.28 15.50 16.77
N HIS A 339 9.08 16.02 17.03
CA HIS A 339 8.42 15.97 18.34
C HIS A 339 8.16 14.52 18.76
N TYR A 340 7.69 13.67 17.84
CA TYR A 340 7.55 12.23 18.08
C TYR A 340 8.88 11.59 18.48
N LYS A 341 9.94 11.81 17.69
CA LYS A 341 11.27 11.21 17.97
C LYS A 341 11.85 11.68 19.30
N ALA A 342 11.62 12.93 19.69
CA ALA A 342 12.09 13.49 20.94
C ALA A 342 11.40 12.90 22.18
N ARG A 343 10.11 12.54 22.07
CA ARG A 343 9.30 12.12 23.22
C ARG A 343 9.04 10.62 23.35
N ILE A 344 8.99 9.87 22.25
CA ILE A 344 8.49 8.48 22.30
C ILE A 344 9.33 7.54 23.18
N ASN A 345 10.62 7.85 23.33
CA ASN A 345 11.55 7.07 24.15
C ASN A 345 11.70 7.62 25.58
N ASP A 346 11.04 8.72 25.92
CA ASP A 346 11.07 9.29 27.27
C ASP A 346 10.26 8.38 28.22
N PRO A 347 10.88 7.82 29.28
CA PRO A 347 10.18 6.98 30.24
C PRO A 347 9.12 7.72 31.05
N SER A 348 9.12 9.06 31.05
CA SER A 348 8.14 9.90 31.72
C SER A 348 6.93 10.26 30.86
N LEU A 349 6.92 9.86 29.57
CA LEU A 349 5.77 10.07 28.68
C LEU A 349 4.51 9.46 29.30
N PRO A 350 3.45 10.24 29.58
CA PRO A 350 2.20 9.71 30.15
C PRO A 350 1.42 8.94 29.07
N VAL A 351 1.76 7.66 28.91
CA VAL A 351 1.18 6.75 27.92
C VAL A 351 0.94 5.37 28.53
N ASP A 352 -0.22 4.79 28.20
CA ASP A 352 -0.57 3.42 28.55
C ASP A 352 -1.07 2.64 27.33
N ALA A 353 -1.33 1.34 27.50
CA ALA A 353 -1.79 0.44 26.44
C ALA A 353 -3.10 0.86 25.78
N SER A 354 -3.94 1.63 26.49
CA SER A 354 -5.23 2.11 26.02
C SER A 354 -5.15 3.44 25.29
N SER A 355 -4.00 4.11 25.34
CA SER A 355 -3.80 5.42 24.72
C SER A 355 -3.82 5.34 23.19
N VAL A 356 -4.16 6.45 22.54
CA VAL A 356 -4.15 6.62 21.08
C VAL A 356 -2.99 7.55 20.73
N LEU A 357 -2.01 7.05 19.98
CA LEU A 357 -0.89 7.88 19.52
C LEU A 357 -1.35 8.71 18.31
N VAL A 358 -1.16 10.03 18.37
CA VAL A 358 -1.60 10.97 17.33
C VAL A 358 -0.39 11.70 16.77
N LEU A 359 -0.08 11.51 15.48
CA LEU A 359 0.95 12.27 14.77
C LEU A 359 0.31 13.21 13.75
N ARG A 360 0.76 14.46 13.72
CA ARG A 360 0.25 15.51 12.82
C ARG A 360 1.34 16.04 11.91
N ASN A 361 0.94 16.91 11.00
CA ASN A 361 1.83 17.62 10.07
C ASN A 361 2.74 16.64 9.32
N SER A 362 2.19 15.49 8.98
CA SER A 362 2.88 14.42 8.25
C SER A 362 2.19 14.10 6.92
N GLY A 363 1.24 14.96 6.52
CA GLY A 363 0.51 14.91 5.26
C GLY A 363 1.29 15.45 4.05
N PRO A 364 0.62 15.59 2.88
CA PRO A 364 1.20 16.13 1.66
C PRO A 364 1.86 17.51 1.81
N VAL A 365 1.22 18.44 2.52
CA VAL A 365 1.77 19.78 2.79
C VAL A 365 2.63 19.76 4.05
N GLY A 366 2.19 19.06 5.09
CA GLY A 366 2.81 19.14 6.42
C GLY A 366 4.22 18.57 6.49
N TYR A 367 4.48 17.39 5.90
CA TYR A 367 5.76 16.72 6.11
C TYR A 367 6.96 17.45 5.48
N PRO A 368 6.93 17.93 4.20
CA PRO A 368 6.00 17.74 3.08
C PRO A 368 6.19 16.42 2.30
N GLY A 369 5.22 16.06 1.47
CA GLY A 369 5.25 14.88 0.60
C GLY A 369 4.63 13.62 1.19
N MET A 370 4.01 13.71 2.38
CA MET A 370 3.29 12.62 3.03
C MET A 370 4.18 11.39 3.28
N ALA A 371 5.12 11.46 4.23
CA ALA A 371 6.08 10.37 4.47
C ALA A 371 5.44 9.11 5.08
N GLU A 372 6.17 7.99 5.05
CA GLU A 372 5.78 6.71 5.65
C GLU A 372 6.13 6.66 7.14
N VAL A 373 5.48 7.53 7.93
CA VAL A 373 5.73 7.69 9.37
C VAL A 373 4.52 7.41 10.25
N GLY A 374 3.39 7.00 9.66
CA GLY A 374 2.15 6.72 10.39
C GLY A 374 2.22 5.46 11.29
N ASN A 375 3.07 4.49 10.93
CA ASN A 375 3.34 3.30 11.75
C ASN A 375 4.32 3.62 12.90
N MET A 376 3.95 4.57 13.75
CA MET A 376 4.73 4.96 14.93
C MET A 376 5.12 3.72 15.74
N GLY A 377 6.40 3.63 16.11
CA GLY A 377 6.91 2.64 17.04
C GLY A 377 6.38 2.94 18.44
N LEU A 378 6.19 1.91 19.24
CA LEU A 378 5.57 2.04 20.55
C LEU A 378 6.60 2.52 21.59
N PRO A 379 6.17 3.15 22.69
CA PRO A 379 7.08 3.51 23.78
C PRO A 379 7.79 2.27 24.33
N PRO A 380 9.11 2.32 24.64
CA PRO A 380 9.84 1.16 25.17
C PRO A 380 9.22 0.57 26.44
N ALA A 381 8.62 1.41 27.29
CA ALA A 381 7.91 0.98 28.50
C ALA A 381 6.67 0.11 28.20
N ILE A 382 6.00 0.34 27.07
CA ILE A 382 4.85 -0.46 26.60
C ILE A 382 5.33 -1.78 26.01
N LEU A 383 6.36 -1.74 25.16
CA LEU A 383 6.94 -2.95 24.55
C LEU A 383 7.45 -3.95 25.60
N LYS A 384 8.07 -3.46 26.68
CA LYS A 384 8.55 -4.30 27.80
C LYS A 384 7.44 -5.02 28.56
N GLN A 385 6.18 -4.59 28.41
CA GLN A 385 5.00 -5.28 28.96
C GLN A 385 4.49 -6.39 28.03
N GLY A 386 5.15 -6.61 26.89
CA GLY A 386 4.72 -7.58 25.87
C GLY A 386 3.63 -7.07 24.93
N ILE A 387 3.28 -5.79 25.01
CA ILE A 387 2.29 -5.16 24.13
C ILE A 387 2.98 -4.75 22.84
N THR A 388 2.50 -5.25 21.71
CA THR A 388 3.10 -5.05 20.38
C THR A 388 2.22 -4.22 19.43
N ASP A 389 1.00 -3.85 19.86
CA ASP A 389 0.10 -3.02 19.06
C ASP A 389 -0.66 -2.01 19.94
N MET A 390 -0.88 -0.82 19.38
CA MET A 390 -1.68 0.27 19.93
C MET A 390 -2.34 1.01 18.76
N VAL A 391 -3.47 1.67 19.03
CA VAL A 391 -4.12 2.53 18.04
C VAL A 391 -3.24 3.75 17.77
N ARG A 392 -2.92 3.95 16.50
CA ARG A 392 -2.08 5.03 15.99
C ARG A 392 -2.81 5.74 14.88
N ILE A 393 -2.85 7.07 14.91
CA ILE A 393 -3.55 7.86 13.91
C ILE A 393 -2.64 8.98 13.38
N SER A 394 -2.72 9.24 12.08
CA SER A 394 -2.00 10.34 11.45
C SER A 394 -2.57 10.77 10.10
N ASP A 395 -2.18 11.96 9.65
CA ASP A 395 -2.33 12.42 8.27
C ASP A 395 -1.23 11.87 7.33
N ALA A 396 -0.37 10.96 7.83
CA ALA A 396 0.73 10.36 7.10
C ALA A 396 0.32 9.13 6.26
N ARG A 397 1.31 8.56 5.57
CA ARG A 397 1.27 7.19 5.03
C ARG A 397 1.97 6.23 5.98
N MET A 398 1.93 4.95 5.67
CA MET A 398 2.85 3.95 6.21
C MET A 398 3.40 3.11 5.08
N SER A 399 4.49 2.41 5.33
CA SER A 399 4.99 1.41 4.39
C SER A 399 3.96 0.30 4.22
N GLY A 400 3.78 -0.20 2.99
CA GLY A 400 2.93 -1.38 2.77
C GLY A 400 3.40 -2.60 3.58
N THR A 401 4.67 -2.60 3.99
CA THR A 401 5.33 -3.60 4.83
C THR A 401 5.01 -3.48 6.32
N ALA A 402 4.29 -2.43 6.73
CA ALA A 402 3.93 -2.20 8.14
C ALA A 402 2.66 -2.98 8.55
N TYR A 403 2.51 -3.13 9.86
CA TYR A 403 1.41 -3.80 10.54
C TYR A 403 0.97 -3.03 11.79
N GLY A 404 -0.11 -3.51 12.38
CA GLY A 404 -0.77 -2.99 13.57
C GLY A 404 -1.98 -2.11 13.25
N THR A 405 -2.64 -1.66 14.31
CA THR A 405 -3.91 -0.93 14.24
C THR A 405 -3.66 0.56 13.96
N VAL A 406 -3.40 0.88 12.69
CA VAL A 406 -2.97 2.21 12.25
C VAL A 406 -4.01 2.85 11.31
N VAL A 407 -4.49 4.02 11.68
CA VAL A 407 -5.31 4.91 10.85
C VAL A 407 -4.42 5.91 10.14
N LEU A 408 -4.60 6.02 8.83
CA LEU A 408 -3.72 6.78 7.93
C LEU A 408 -4.54 7.71 7.06
N HIS A 409 -3.83 8.63 6.40
CA HIS A 409 -4.40 9.49 5.37
C HIS A 409 -5.60 10.30 5.89
N ILE A 410 -5.59 10.66 7.18
CA ILE A 410 -6.65 11.49 7.75
C ILE A 410 -6.74 12.79 6.95
N CYS A 411 -7.92 13.03 6.40
CA CYS A 411 -8.20 14.16 5.54
C CYS A 411 -9.36 15.02 6.09
N PRO A 412 -9.24 16.36 6.00
CA PRO A 412 -8.05 17.13 5.61
C PRO A 412 -6.85 16.92 6.55
N GLU A 413 -5.63 17.06 6.03
CA GLU A 413 -4.42 16.96 6.86
C GLU A 413 -4.33 18.10 7.89
N ALA A 414 -3.50 17.93 8.92
CA ALA A 414 -3.38 18.93 9.98
C ALA A 414 -2.80 20.27 9.47
N ALA A 415 -1.85 20.21 8.53
CA ALA A 415 -1.16 21.38 8.00
C ALA A 415 -2.06 22.33 7.17
N VAL A 416 -3.28 21.89 6.82
CA VAL A 416 -4.28 22.72 6.11
C VAL A 416 -5.53 22.97 6.95
N GLY A 417 -5.44 22.78 8.27
CA GLY A 417 -6.51 23.11 9.22
C GLY A 417 -7.56 22.00 9.37
N GLY A 418 -7.22 20.77 8.99
CA GLY A 418 -8.06 19.60 9.24
C GLY A 418 -8.31 19.38 10.74
N PRO A 419 -9.40 18.70 11.14
CA PRO A 419 -9.72 18.45 12.55
C PRO A 419 -8.61 17.75 13.34
N LEU A 420 -7.75 16.97 12.67
CA LEU A 420 -6.56 16.39 13.29
C LEU A 420 -5.66 17.45 13.91
N ALA A 421 -5.54 18.65 13.33
CA ALA A 421 -4.75 19.76 13.89
C ALA A 421 -5.27 20.25 15.25
N LEU A 422 -6.51 19.95 15.59
CA LEU A 422 -7.23 20.51 16.74
C LEU A 422 -7.26 19.60 17.95
N VAL A 423 -6.82 18.34 17.86
CA VAL A 423 -6.81 17.47 19.04
C VAL A 423 -5.80 18.01 20.07
N ARG A 424 -5.99 17.74 21.35
CA ARG A 424 -5.10 18.14 22.44
C ARG A 424 -4.75 16.90 23.26
N GLU A 425 -3.65 16.98 24.02
CA GLU A 425 -3.23 15.90 24.91
C GLU A 425 -4.39 15.53 25.85
N GLY A 426 -4.68 14.22 25.98
CA GLY A 426 -5.71 13.72 26.88
C GLY A 426 -7.15 13.74 26.33
N ASP A 427 -7.41 14.35 25.17
CA ASP A 427 -8.70 14.22 24.47
C ASP A 427 -9.03 12.74 24.25
N VAL A 428 -10.31 12.38 24.27
CA VAL A 428 -10.72 10.99 24.00
C VAL A 428 -11.01 10.80 22.52
N ILE A 429 -10.47 9.73 21.95
CA ILE A 429 -10.68 9.32 20.55
C ILE A 429 -11.35 7.95 20.53
N GLU A 430 -12.36 7.81 19.69
CA GLU A 430 -13.10 6.58 19.44
C GLU A 430 -12.83 6.09 18.02
N LEU A 431 -12.32 4.87 17.91
CA LEU A 431 -12.19 4.12 16.67
C LEU A 431 -13.24 3.00 16.68
N ASP A 432 -14.09 2.95 15.66
CA ASP A 432 -14.98 1.82 15.42
C ASP A 432 -14.92 1.46 13.93
N VAL A 433 -14.11 0.46 13.60
CA VAL A 433 -13.89 0.02 12.22
C VAL A 433 -15.14 -0.60 11.64
N GLU A 434 -15.92 -1.35 12.43
CA GLU A 434 -17.18 -1.95 11.96
C GLU A 434 -18.18 -0.87 11.54
N ALA A 435 -18.34 0.16 12.38
CA ALA A 435 -19.22 1.30 12.11
C ALA A 435 -18.61 2.34 11.14
N ARG A 436 -17.38 2.12 10.64
CA ARG A 436 -16.62 3.08 9.82
C ARG A 436 -16.48 4.46 10.46
N ARG A 437 -16.32 4.49 11.79
CA ARG A 437 -16.31 5.71 12.59
C ARG A 437 -14.95 6.01 13.19
N LEU A 438 -14.50 7.26 13.04
CA LEU A 438 -13.37 7.84 13.74
C LEU A 438 -13.80 9.18 14.35
N HIS A 439 -13.84 9.24 15.68
CA HIS A 439 -14.44 10.35 16.39
C HIS A 439 -13.51 10.93 17.45
N LEU A 440 -13.48 12.25 17.52
CA LEU A 440 -12.88 13.02 18.59
C LEU A 440 -13.99 13.44 19.55
N ASP A 441 -13.98 12.92 20.78
CA ASP A 441 -15.00 13.15 21.80
C ASP A 441 -14.80 14.51 22.49
N VAL A 442 -15.10 15.55 21.71
CA VAL A 442 -15.02 16.97 22.06
C VAL A 442 -16.26 17.63 21.47
N THR A 443 -16.91 18.51 22.25
CA THR A 443 -18.09 19.26 21.81
C THR A 443 -17.81 20.13 20.58
N ASP A 444 -18.81 20.34 19.74
CA ASP A 444 -18.68 21.15 18.52
C ASP A 444 -18.27 22.60 18.82
N GLU A 445 -18.72 23.17 19.95
CA GLU A 445 -18.33 24.50 20.41
C GLU A 445 -16.82 24.60 20.69
N GLU A 446 -16.27 23.64 21.42
CA GLU A 446 -14.84 23.58 21.71
C GLU A 446 -14.03 23.36 20.41
N LEU A 447 -14.49 22.49 19.50
CA LEU A 447 -13.82 22.32 18.20
C LEU A 447 -13.83 23.60 17.36
N ALA A 448 -14.92 24.37 17.39
CA ALA A 448 -15.02 25.65 16.71
C ALA A 448 -14.05 26.69 17.30
N LEU A 449 -13.92 26.74 18.62
CA LEU A 449 -12.95 27.60 19.31
C LEU A 449 -11.52 27.24 18.92
N ARG A 450 -11.15 25.95 19.01
CA ARG A 450 -9.82 25.47 18.60
C ARG A 450 -9.51 25.78 17.14
N ARG A 451 -10.51 25.67 16.26
CA ARG A 451 -10.38 26.00 14.83
C ARG A 451 -10.11 27.49 14.61
N ALA A 452 -10.75 28.37 15.37
CA ALA A 452 -10.52 29.81 15.29
C ALA A 452 -9.12 30.22 15.80
N GLU A 453 -8.53 29.43 16.68
CA GLU A 453 -7.16 29.63 17.21
C GLU A 453 -6.06 29.04 16.31
N TRP A 454 -6.42 28.15 15.38
CA TRP A 454 -5.47 27.48 14.50
C TRP A 454 -4.79 28.46 13.53
N ARG A 455 -3.50 28.24 13.25
CA ARG A 455 -2.66 29.10 12.42
C ARG A 455 -1.91 28.31 11.36
#